data_AF-A0A0F7ZRM7-F1
#
_entry.id   AF-A0A0F7ZRM7-F1
#
_cell.length_a   1.000
_cell.length_b   1.000
_cell.length_c   1.000
_cell.angle_alpha   90.00
_cell.angle_beta   90.00
_cell.angle_gamma   90.00
#
_symmetry.space_group_name_H-M   'P 1'
#
loop_
_entity.id
_entity.type
_entity.pdbx_description
1 polymer ?
#
loop_
_entity_poly.entity_id
_entity_poly.type
_entity_poly.pdbx_seq_one_letter_code
_entity_poly.pdbx_strand_id
1 'polypeptide(L)'
;MGPKCYEAPTPEQLVHVPTTSGLGFDYSEHAWLGDHIKLSFRTETGHKAVLSGSCNAFKASCGEQDLGYYMSYGVVCALAGNFFGVDPISDEPTADDRERRFMAAFKALRDENSVTVETLVDYLANKRISFNSNRLKWWGAVSALKLDAITLLPTKSCSYPNLAAVNAAQFGESGRKAYIAGHAAAIHHATGGKKTKERLFEAYYMNAFADHFLQDLFAAGLARTPQRALEAVHSQDNSFLASNSRAYEPTAMPDEDCYFNLTFENDHGAKWRAYGGKRLMDNGNEVNQQRCREAVQNSANEVFLAWSEQRIIPESEFDSLKLAPRRAVPDKNRNNTPLFRLTTDGNDVVIENGARN
;
A
#
# COMPACT_ATOMS: atom_id res chain seq x y z
N MET A 1 11.42 13.15 -47.86
CA MET A 1 12.61 12.60 -47.19
C MET A 1 12.14 11.84 -45.97
N GLY A 2 12.40 10.53 -45.92
CA GLY A 2 11.74 9.58 -45.03
C GLY A 2 12.14 9.67 -43.55
N PRO A 3 11.41 8.96 -42.67
CA PRO A 3 11.71 8.88 -41.24
C PRO A 3 13.01 8.09 -41.03
N LYS A 4 13.97 8.67 -40.32
CA LYS A 4 15.17 7.94 -39.86
C LYS A 4 14.77 6.99 -38.74
N CYS A 5 14.91 5.70 -38.98
CA CYS A 5 14.91 4.66 -37.97
C CYS A 5 16.05 4.94 -36.98
N TYR A 6 15.74 4.90 -35.68
CA TYR A 6 16.75 4.94 -34.62
C TYR A 6 17.50 3.60 -34.59
N GLU A 7 18.83 3.65 -34.73
CA GLU A 7 19.72 2.50 -34.55
C GLU A 7 19.83 2.14 -33.06
N ALA A 8 19.92 0.85 -32.76
CA ALA A 8 20.08 0.34 -31.40
C ALA A 8 21.50 0.62 -30.86
N PRO A 9 21.66 0.99 -29.58
CA PRO A 9 22.98 1.18 -29.00
C PRO A 9 23.71 -0.15 -28.83
N THR A 10 25.04 -0.12 -29.00
CA THR A 10 25.91 -1.29 -28.91
C THR A 10 26.16 -1.72 -27.45
N PRO A 11 26.53 -2.99 -27.20
CA PRO A 11 26.70 -3.55 -25.84
C PRO A 11 27.78 -2.90 -24.97
N GLU A 12 28.57 -1.96 -25.49
CA GLU A 12 29.69 -1.30 -24.79
C GLU A 12 29.29 0.04 -24.13
N GLN A 13 28.00 0.42 -24.16
CA GLN A 13 27.49 1.64 -23.49
C GLN A 13 26.90 1.40 -22.10
N LEU A 14 27.08 0.20 -21.54
CA LEU A 14 26.80 -0.08 -20.13
C LEU A 14 28.08 0.15 -19.33
N VAL A 15 28.21 1.32 -18.70
CA VAL A 15 28.68 1.54 -17.31
C VAL A 15 28.79 3.05 -17.09
N HIS A 16 27.89 3.59 -16.28
CA HIS A 16 28.22 4.44 -15.15
C HIS A 16 26.94 4.63 -14.32
N VAL A 17 27.00 4.20 -13.07
CA VAL A 17 25.98 4.45 -12.04
C VAL A 17 26.17 5.87 -11.53
N PRO A 18 25.15 6.76 -11.60
CA PRO A 18 25.12 7.97 -10.81
C PRO A 18 24.21 7.77 -9.58
N THR A 19 24.83 7.98 -8.43
CA THR A 19 24.23 8.12 -7.10
C THR A 19 23.43 9.42 -6.99
N THR A 20 22.11 9.33 -6.83
CA THR A 20 21.28 10.12 -5.88
C THR A 20 19.95 9.39 -5.70
N SER A 21 19.69 8.94 -4.47
CA SER A 21 18.51 8.19 -4.05
C SER A 21 17.25 9.06 -4.15
N GLY A 22 16.46 8.85 -5.21
CA GLY A 22 15.07 9.28 -5.27
C GLY A 22 14.16 8.10 -5.00
N LEU A 23 13.55 8.06 -3.81
CA LEU A 23 12.43 7.15 -3.54
C LEU A 23 11.28 7.54 -4.48
N GLY A 24 11.07 6.78 -5.55
CA GLY A 24 9.84 6.85 -6.34
C GLY A 24 8.71 6.28 -5.49
N PHE A 25 7.70 7.10 -5.22
CA PHE A 25 6.61 6.76 -4.31
C PHE A 25 5.43 6.11 -5.08
N ASP A 26 4.89 5.00 -4.58
CA ASP A 26 3.87 4.16 -5.26
C ASP A 26 2.44 4.75 -5.25
N TYR A 27 2.29 6.04 -4.91
CA TYR A 27 1.02 6.80 -4.95
C TYR A 27 0.17 6.46 -6.17
N SER A 28 0.81 6.44 -7.35
CA SER A 28 0.11 6.29 -8.62
C SER A 28 -0.48 4.89 -8.79
N GLU A 29 0.14 3.86 -8.21
CA GLU A 29 -0.32 2.47 -8.30
C GLU A 29 -1.52 2.25 -7.40
N HIS A 30 -1.43 2.69 -6.13
CA HIS A 30 -2.55 2.63 -5.19
C HIS A 30 -3.75 3.43 -5.68
N ALA A 31 -3.50 4.67 -6.13
CA ALA A 31 -4.55 5.53 -6.66
C ALA A 31 -5.22 4.90 -7.89
N TRP A 32 -4.41 4.33 -8.79
CA TRP A 32 -4.95 3.66 -9.96
C TRP A 32 -5.80 2.44 -9.58
N LEU A 33 -5.33 1.57 -8.69
CA LEU A 33 -6.09 0.38 -8.26
C LEU A 33 -7.44 0.75 -7.63
N GLY A 34 -7.44 1.69 -6.69
CA GLY A 34 -8.67 2.15 -6.02
C GLY A 34 -9.58 2.98 -6.92
N ASP A 35 -9.07 3.70 -7.92
CA ASP A 35 -9.91 4.42 -8.88
C ASP A 35 -10.66 3.47 -9.84
N HIS A 36 -10.17 2.23 -10.02
CA HIS A 36 -10.71 1.26 -10.99
C HIS A 36 -11.76 0.30 -10.41
N ILE A 37 -12.22 0.52 -9.18
CA ILE A 37 -13.33 -0.26 -8.60
C ILE A 37 -14.68 0.44 -8.76
N LYS A 38 -15.72 -0.29 -8.41
CA LYS A 38 -17.12 0.14 -8.40
C LYS A 38 -17.67 0.08 -6.99
N LEU A 39 -18.23 1.19 -6.52
CA LEU A 39 -18.87 1.31 -5.22
C LEU A 39 -20.38 1.21 -5.39
N SER A 40 -20.96 0.13 -4.87
CA SER A 40 -22.42 -0.07 -4.89
C SER A 40 -23.08 0.79 -3.81
N PHE A 41 -24.26 1.35 -4.08
CA PHE A 41 -25.10 2.03 -3.08
C PHE A 41 -26.58 1.90 -3.44
N ARG A 42 -27.48 2.37 -2.56
CA ARG A 42 -28.91 2.52 -2.89
C ARG A 42 -29.30 3.99 -2.97
N THR A 43 -30.09 4.35 -3.98
CA THR A 43 -30.69 5.67 -4.12
C THR A 43 -31.76 5.90 -3.04
N GLU A 44 -32.22 7.14 -2.90
CA GLU A 44 -33.36 7.47 -2.03
C GLU A 44 -34.63 6.69 -2.38
N THR A 45 -34.80 6.35 -3.66
CA THR A 45 -35.87 5.50 -4.18
C THR A 45 -35.63 4.00 -3.98
N GLY A 46 -34.52 3.60 -3.36
CA GLY A 46 -34.19 2.22 -3.02
C GLY A 46 -33.50 1.39 -4.12
N HIS A 47 -33.34 1.95 -5.33
CA HIS A 47 -32.67 1.28 -6.44
C HIS A 47 -31.17 1.13 -6.19
N LYS A 48 -30.60 -0.01 -6.58
CA LYS A 48 -29.15 -0.21 -6.55
C LYS A 48 -28.52 0.65 -7.65
N ALA A 49 -27.53 1.45 -7.26
CA ALA A 49 -26.72 2.27 -8.14
C ALA A 49 -25.23 1.99 -7.90
N VAL A 50 -24.38 2.48 -8.80
CA VAL A 50 -22.93 2.29 -8.75
C VAL A 50 -22.25 3.63 -8.96
N LEU A 51 -21.26 3.91 -8.12
CA LEU A 51 -20.34 5.02 -8.26
C LEU A 51 -18.95 4.48 -8.65
N SER A 52 -18.23 5.21 -9.50
CA SER A 52 -16.82 4.87 -9.79
C SER A 52 -15.96 5.13 -8.55
N GLY A 53 -14.97 4.28 -8.29
CA GLY A 53 -13.95 4.52 -7.26
C GLY A 53 -13.19 5.84 -7.49
N SER A 54 -13.10 6.29 -8.75
CA SER A 54 -12.51 7.57 -9.15
C SER A 54 -13.34 8.81 -8.81
N CYS A 55 -14.56 8.65 -8.28
CA CYS A 55 -15.39 9.79 -7.89
C CYS A 55 -14.93 10.36 -6.55
N ASN A 56 -14.76 11.68 -6.47
CA ASN A 56 -14.38 12.37 -5.24
C ASN A 56 -15.54 12.37 -4.24
N ALA A 57 -15.56 11.38 -3.35
CA ALA A 57 -16.68 11.11 -2.45
C ALA A 57 -16.29 11.15 -0.96
N PHE A 58 -14.99 11.21 -0.63
CA PHE A 58 -14.49 11.10 0.74
C PHE A 58 -13.90 12.42 1.20
N LYS A 59 -14.45 13.00 2.27
CA LYS A 59 -14.07 14.31 2.77
C LYS A 59 -12.99 14.19 3.85
N ALA A 60 -11.84 14.84 3.66
CA ALA A 60 -10.96 15.21 4.77
C ALA A 60 -11.35 16.60 5.28
N SER A 61 -11.52 16.76 6.58
CA SER A 61 -11.82 18.07 7.17
C SER A 61 -11.51 18.15 8.66
N CYS A 62 -10.87 19.24 9.10
CA CYS A 62 -10.61 19.52 10.51
C CYS A 62 -11.65 20.48 11.12
N GLY A 63 -12.81 19.95 11.53
CA GLY A 63 -13.84 20.72 12.24
C GLY A 63 -14.85 21.44 11.34
N GLU A 64 -15.78 22.18 11.96
CA GLU A 64 -16.99 22.68 11.27
C GLU A 64 -16.72 23.79 10.24
N GLN A 65 -15.64 24.55 10.39
CA GLN A 65 -15.28 25.65 9.49
C GLN A 65 -14.48 25.19 8.26
N ASP A 66 -14.05 23.92 8.23
CA ASP A 66 -13.32 23.36 7.11
C ASP A 66 -14.28 22.91 5.99
N LEU A 67 -14.22 23.60 4.86
CA LEU A 67 -14.99 23.30 3.65
C LEU A 67 -14.71 21.88 3.14
N GLY A 68 -13.55 21.33 3.49
CA GLY A 68 -13.09 19.99 3.23
C GLY A 68 -12.52 19.78 1.84
N TYR A 69 -11.64 18.79 1.75
CA TYR A 69 -11.11 18.30 0.50
C TYR A 69 -11.72 16.94 0.18
N TYR A 70 -12.26 16.80 -1.03
CA TYR A 70 -12.91 15.55 -1.47
C TYR A 70 -11.95 14.71 -2.30
N MET A 71 -11.78 13.46 -1.87
CA MET A 71 -10.87 12.47 -2.43
C MET A 71 -11.63 11.33 -3.09
N SER A 72 -11.02 10.73 -4.11
CA SER A 72 -11.45 9.44 -4.67
C SER A 72 -11.04 8.29 -3.75
N TYR A 73 -11.58 7.09 -4.00
CA TYR A 73 -11.19 5.88 -3.28
C TYR A 73 -9.71 5.59 -3.46
N GLY A 74 -9.21 5.73 -4.69
CA GLY A 74 -7.80 5.58 -5.01
C GLY A 74 -6.91 6.56 -4.25
N VAL A 75 -7.29 7.83 -4.18
CA VAL A 75 -6.52 8.83 -3.43
C VAL A 75 -6.41 8.42 -1.96
N VAL A 76 -7.49 7.94 -1.34
CA VAL A 76 -7.43 7.44 0.05
C VAL A 76 -6.47 6.26 0.18
N CYS A 77 -6.55 5.25 -0.70
CA CYS A 77 -5.61 4.11 -0.70
C CYS A 77 -4.15 4.56 -0.82
N ALA A 78 -3.90 5.61 -1.60
CA ALA A 78 -2.55 6.10 -1.84
C ALA A 78 -1.98 6.94 -0.69
N LEU A 79 -2.85 7.50 0.15
CA LEU A 79 -2.47 8.32 1.30
C LEU A 79 -2.32 7.54 2.60
N ALA A 80 -3.15 6.52 2.79
CA ALA A 80 -3.15 5.66 3.97
C ALA A 80 -1.80 4.94 4.16
N GLY A 81 -1.37 4.76 5.41
CA GLY A 81 -0.16 4.04 5.81
C GLY A 81 1.16 4.77 5.50
N ASN A 82 1.24 5.40 4.33
CA ASN A 82 2.41 6.09 3.82
C ASN A 82 2.53 7.54 4.29
N PHE A 83 1.43 8.29 4.30
CA PHE A 83 1.40 9.70 4.70
C PHE A 83 0.54 9.95 5.93
N PHE A 84 -0.45 9.08 6.15
CA PHE A 84 -1.35 9.15 7.28
C PHE A 84 -1.34 7.83 8.03
N GLY A 85 -1.00 7.89 9.31
CA GLY A 85 -0.93 6.74 10.17
C GLY A 85 -0.50 7.09 11.59
N VAL A 86 -0.44 6.06 12.42
CA VAL A 86 0.14 6.08 13.77
C VAL A 86 1.16 4.95 13.87
N ASP A 87 1.49 4.50 15.07
CA ASP A 87 2.26 3.28 15.30
C ASP A 87 1.70 2.07 14.52
N PRO A 88 2.51 1.03 14.25
CA PRO A 88 2.08 -0.10 13.44
C PRO A 88 0.83 -0.75 14.01
N ILE A 89 -0.22 -0.84 13.18
CA ILE A 89 -1.50 -1.46 13.54
C ILE A 89 -1.26 -2.90 14.01
N SER A 90 -0.40 -3.64 13.30
CA SER A 90 -0.13 -5.05 13.55
C SER A 90 0.56 -5.39 14.88
N ASP A 91 1.07 -4.39 15.61
CA ASP A 91 1.73 -4.60 16.92
C ASP A 91 0.75 -4.77 18.08
N GLU A 92 -0.51 -4.40 17.88
CA GLU A 92 -1.50 -4.59 18.92
C GLU A 92 -1.83 -6.09 19.09
N PRO A 93 -1.92 -6.57 20.34
CA PRO A 93 -1.98 -8.01 20.62
C PRO A 93 -3.32 -8.63 20.20
N THR A 94 -4.42 -7.93 20.43
CA THR A 94 -5.78 -8.43 20.16
C THR A 94 -6.37 -7.83 18.89
N ALA A 95 -7.41 -8.46 18.34
CA ALA A 95 -8.13 -7.94 17.18
C ALA A 95 -8.76 -6.56 17.47
N ASP A 96 -9.38 -6.41 18.65
CA ASP A 96 -10.03 -5.16 19.07
C ASP A 96 -9.02 -4.01 19.25
N ASP A 97 -7.84 -4.31 19.79
CA ASP A 97 -6.78 -3.32 19.94
C ASP A 97 -6.24 -2.88 18.57
N ARG A 98 -6.07 -3.83 17.63
CA ARG A 98 -5.69 -3.52 16.24
C ARG A 98 -6.75 -2.66 15.56
N GLU A 99 -8.04 -2.96 15.72
CA GLU A 99 -9.14 -2.15 15.17
C GLU A 99 -9.12 -0.73 15.76
N ARG A 100 -8.87 -0.60 17.06
CA ARG A 100 -8.76 0.72 17.72
C ARG A 100 -7.57 1.52 17.19
N ARG A 101 -6.42 0.89 16.98
CA ARG A 101 -5.23 1.54 16.40
C ARG A 101 -5.44 1.91 14.94
N PHE A 102 -6.08 1.04 14.16
CA PHE A 102 -6.51 1.37 12.80
C PHE A 102 -7.41 2.60 12.78
N MET A 103 -8.39 2.67 13.68
CA MET A 103 -9.29 3.82 13.77
C MET A 103 -8.56 5.13 14.13
N ALA A 104 -7.49 5.06 14.91
CA ALA A 104 -6.62 6.21 15.17
C ALA A 104 -5.86 6.65 13.90
N ALA A 105 -5.26 5.70 13.15
CA ALA A 105 -4.62 5.96 11.87
C ALA A 105 -5.60 6.57 10.85
N PHE A 106 -6.79 6.00 10.71
CA PHE A 106 -7.83 6.49 9.81
C PHE A 106 -8.24 7.93 10.16
N LYS A 107 -8.44 8.23 11.45
CA LYS A 107 -8.78 9.58 11.91
C LYS A 107 -7.68 10.60 11.61
N ALA A 108 -6.41 10.17 11.56
CA ALA A 108 -5.31 11.05 11.18
C ALA A 108 -5.48 11.61 9.76
N LEU A 109 -6.07 10.85 8.82
CA LEU A 109 -6.45 11.36 7.49
C LEU A 109 -7.82 12.05 7.50
N ARG A 110 -8.83 11.39 8.06
CA ARG A 110 -10.22 11.86 8.05
C ARG A 110 -10.36 13.27 8.63
N ASP A 111 -9.70 13.52 9.75
CA ASP A 111 -9.85 14.73 10.53
C ASP A 111 -8.70 15.73 10.26
N GLU A 112 -7.90 15.49 9.21
CA GLU A 112 -6.84 16.40 8.78
C GLU A 112 -7.40 17.67 8.13
N ASN A 113 -6.61 18.75 8.19
CA ASN A 113 -6.89 19.97 7.48
C ASN A 113 -6.91 19.76 5.96
N SER A 114 -7.98 20.20 5.31
CA SER A 114 -8.18 20.05 3.87
C SER A 114 -7.07 20.65 3.02
N VAL A 115 -6.48 21.79 3.42
CA VAL A 115 -5.40 22.45 2.69
C VAL A 115 -4.12 21.60 2.70
N THR A 116 -3.83 20.95 3.82
CA THR A 116 -2.71 20.01 3.94
C THR A 116 -2.89 18.84 2.99
N VAL A 117 -4.07 18.22 3.02
CA VAL A 117 -4.40 17.08 2.15
C VAL A 117 -4.36 17.48 0.67
N GLU A 118 -4.98 18.60 0.31
CA GLU A 118 -4.96 19.15 -1.05
C GLU A 118 -3.54 19.42 -1.54
N THR A 119 -2.73 20.10 -0.73
CA THR A 119 -1.32 20.40 -1.07
C THR A 119 -0.51 19.13 -1.33
N LEU A 120 -0.71 18.10 -0.50
CA LEU A 120 -0.06 16.82 -0.67
C LEU A 120 -0.53 16.11 -1.94
N VAL A 121 -1.85 16.05 -2.16
CA VAL A 121 -2.44 15.42 -3.35
C VAL A 121 -1.99 16.12 -4.62
N ASP A 122 -1.99 17.45 -4.67
CA ASP A 122 -1.52 18.22 -5.82
C ASP A 122 -0.04 17.97 -6.10
N TYR A 123 0.79 17.89 -5.05
CA TYR A 123 2.19 17.55 -5.20
C TYR A 123 2.37 16.16 -5.84
N LEU A 124 1.62 15.16 -5.36
CA LEU A 124 1.69 13.78 -5.85
C LEU A 124 1.07 13.62 -7.25
N ALA A 125 -0.03 14.33 -7.56
CA ALA A 125 -0.73 14.29 -8.83
C ALA A 125 0.07 14.97 -9.96
N ASN A 126 0.74 16.10 -9.68
CA ASN A 126 1.66 16.72 -10.62
C ASN A 126 2.81 15.77 -11.00
N LYS A 127 3.20 14.89 -10.07
CA LYS A 127 4.15 13.82 -10.37
C LYS A 127 3.47 12.72 -11.19
N ARG A 128 2.23 12.29 -10.89
CA ARG A 128 1.44 11.31 -11.69
C ARG A 128 1.36 11.63 -13.19
N ILE A 129 1.19 12.89 -13.60
CA ILE A 129 1.11 13.27 -15.04
C ILE A 129 2.39 12.89 -15.82
N SER A 130 3.54 12.84 -15.15
CA SER A 130 4.81 12.40 -15.76
C SER A 130 4.94 10.88 -15.92
N PHE A 131 4.06 10.07 -15.30
CA PHE A 131 3.98 8.61 -15.46
C PHE A 131 3.51 8.22 -16.86
N ASN A 132 2.52 8.94 -17.40
CA ASN A 132 1.92 8.63 -18.71
C ASN A 132 2.82 9.02 -19.90
N SER A 133 3.86 9.83 -19.70
CA SER A 133 4.68 10.39 -20.77
C SER A 133 6.11 9.82 -20.88
N ASN A 134 6.65 9.11 -19.87
CA ASN A 134 7.94 8.39 -19.98
C ASN A 134 8.23 7.46 -18.77
N ARG A 135 8.10 6.12 -18.94
CA ARG A 135 8.30 5.11 -17.87
C ARG A 135 9.72 5.05 -17.26
N LEU A 136 10.78 5.38 -18.03
CA LEU A 136 12.18 5.18 -17.61
C LEU A 136 12.78 6.28 -16.71
N LYS A 137 12.12 7.44 -16.57
CA LYS A 137 12.67 8.61 -15.82
C LYS A 137 12.40 8.59 -14.30
N TRP A 138 11.76 7.55 -13.77
CA TRP A 138 11.20 7.54 -12.42
C TRP A 138 12.09 7.00 -11.30
N TRP A 139 13.34 6.63 -11.61
CA TRP A 139 14.31 6.27 -10.58
C TRP A 139 14.80 7.47 -9.73
N GLY A 140 14.28 8.70 -9.90
CA GLY A 140 14.90 9.87 -9.27
C GLY A 140 14.08 11.13 -8.93
N ALA A 141 12.76 11.13 -8.72
CA ALA A 141 12.04 12.44 -8.70
C ALA A 141 10.92 12.71 -7.67
N VAL A 142 10.90 12.03 -6.52
CA VAL A 142 10.23 12.57 -5.32
C VAL A 142 11.30 12.91 -4.30
N SER A 143 11.33 14.17 -3.86
CA SER A 143 12.31 14.62 -2.87
C SER A 143 11.75 14.32 -1.48
N ALA A 144 12.43 13.44 -0.73
CA ALA A 144 12.10 13.17 0.68
C ALA A 144 11.98 14.49 1.47
N LEU A 145 12.88 15.45 1.24
CA LEU A 145 12.84 16.77 1.87
C LEU A 145 11.55 17.56 1.61
N LYS A 146 10.93 17.42 0.42
CA LYS A 146 9.70 18.13 0.10
C LYS A 146 8.47 17.45 0.70
N LEU A 147 8.45 16.12 0.74
CA LEU A 147 7.43 15.36 1.46
C LEU A 147 7.51 15.61 2.97
N ASP A 148 8.72 15.61 3.51
CA ASP A 148 8.99 15.98 4.90
C ASP A 148 8.46 17.39 5.17
N ALA A 149 8.80 18.38 4.34
CA ALA A 149 8.31 19.75 4.52
C ALA A 149 6.78 19.88 4.50
N ILE A 150 6.08 19.09 3.68
CA ILE A 150 4.60 19.07 3.63
C ILE A 150 4.02 18.39 4.89
N THR A 151 4.70 17.37 5.42
CA THR A 151 4.21 16.52 6.53
C THR A 151 4.77 16.89 7.91
N LEU A 152 5.77 17.79 7.99
CA LEU A 152 6.41 18.31 9.21
C LEU A 152 5.60 19.40 9.91
N LEU A 153 4.63 20.01 9.23
CA LEU A 153 3.61 20.83 9.89
C LEU A 153 2.81 19.90 10.82
N PRO A 154 2.22 20.40 11.93
CA PRO A 154 1.53 19.55 12.90
C PRO A 154 0.27 18.95 12.27
N THR A 155 0.46 17.85 11.55
CA THR A 155 -0.58 16.95 11.10
C THR A 155 -1.01 16.11 12.30
N LYS A 156 -2.23 15.57 12.25
CA LYS A 156 -2.68 14.61 13.28
C LYS A 156 -2.03 13.23 13.11
N SER A 157 -1.17 13.08 12.11
CA SER A 157 -0.42 11.88 11.76
C SER A 157 0.99 11.90 12.36
N CYS A 158 1.61 10.73 12.47
CA CYS A 158 3.07 10.66 12.52
C CYS A 158 3.67 11.33 11.27
N SER A 159 4.83 11.98 11.41
CA SER A 159 5.54 12.57 10.27
C SER A 159 5.93 11.49 9.25
N TYR A 160 6.11 11.87 7.99
CA TYR A 160 6.51 10.93 6.93
C TYR A 160 7.79 10.13 7.28
N PRO A 161 8.87 10.73 7.83
CA PRO A 161 10.04 9.98 8.27
C PRO A 161 9.75 8.98 9.41
N ASN A 162 8.82 9.31 10.30
CA ASN A 162 8.46 8.41 11.39
C ASN A 162 7.65 7.23 10.86
N LEU A 163 6.64 7.48 10.00
CA LEU A 163 5.88 6.41 9.36
C LEU A 163 6.78 5.48 8.53
N ALA A 164 7.71 6.05 7.75
CA ALA A 164 8.69 5.28 7.00
C ALA A 164 9.63 4.46 7.90
N ALA A 165 9.92 4.94 9.12
CA ALA A 165 10.76 4.25 10.09
C ALA A 165 10.03 3.15 10.87
N VAL A 166 8.69 3.14 10.90
CA VAL A 166 7.85 2.11 11.56
C VAL A 166 6.88 1.46 10.58
N ASN A 167 7.28 1.28 9.32
CA ASN A 167 6.39 0.83 8.25
C ASN A 167 6.15 -0.69 8.22
N ALA A 168 6.56 -1.45 9.24
CA ALA A 168 6.38 -2.90 9.26
C ALA A 168 4.92 -3.36 9.07
N ALA A 169 3.94 -2.50 9.37
CA ALA A 169 2.53 -2.74 9.06
C ALA A 169 2.21 -2.87 7.56
N GLN A 170 3.15 -2.62 6.65
CA GLN A 170 3.00 -2.83 5.19
C GLN A 170 3.50 -4.21 4.73
N PHE A 171 4.26 -4.92 5.57
CA PHE A 171 4.97 -6.12 5.16
C PHE A 171 4.26 -7.41 5.54
N GLY A 172 4.12 -8.32 4.57
CA GLY A 172 3.68 -9.70 4.75
C GLY A 172 2.51 -9.87 5.72
N GLU A 173 2.71 -10.67 6.76
CA GLU A 173 1.68 -10.97 7.77
C GLU A 173 1.27 -9.73 8.59
N SER A 174 2.18 -8.77 8.78
CA SER A 174 1.86 -7.49 9.42
C SER A 174 0.91 -6.64 8.57
N GLY A 175 1.15 -6.57 7.25
CA GLY A 175 0.24 -6.02 6.25
C GLY A 175 -1.15 -6.66 6.31
N ARG A 176 -1.17 -8.00 6.34
CA ARG A 176 -2.42 -8.76 6.43
C ARG A 176 -3.20 -8.43 7.70
N LYS A 177 -2.54 -8.37 8.86
CA LYS A 177 -3.19 -7.98 10.13
C LYS A 177 -3.74 -6.55 10.10
N ALA A 178 -3.02 -5.61 9.49
CA ALA A 178 -3.48 -4.23 9.34
C ALA A 178 -4.71 -4.14 8.44
N TYR A 179 -4.70 -4.85 7.31
CA TYR A 179 -5.87 -4.97 6.44
C TYR A 179 -7.09 -5.56 7.17
N ILE A 180 -6.92 -6.71 7.83
CA ILE A 180 -8.00 -7.38 8.58
C ILE A 180 -8.64 -6.42 9.58
N ALA A 181 -7.83 -5.73 10.37
CA ALA A 181 -8.32 -4.80 11.38
C ALA A 181 -9.12 -3.65 10.75
N GLY A 182 -8.61 -3.09 9.64
CA GLY A 182 -9.29 -2.00 8.95
C GLY A 182 -10.57 -2.41 8.24
N HIS A 183 -10.55 -3.54 7.56
CA HIS A 183 -11.71 -4.09 6.87
C HIS A 183 -12.82 -4.50 7.85
N ALA A 184 -12.44 -5.11 8.98
CA ALA A 184 -13.38 -5.40 10.08
C ALA A 184 -14.00 -4.12 10.63
N ALA A 185 -13.20 -3.06 10.87
CA ALA A 185 -13.72 -1.76 11.30
C ALA A 185 -14.76 -1.19 10.32
N ALA A 186 -14.48 -1.27 9.02
CA ALA A 186 -15.37 -0.83 7.96
C ALA A 186 -16.68 -1.64 7.95
N ILE A 187 -16.62 -2.96 8.10
CA ILE A 187 -17.79 -3.84 8.22
C ILE A 187 -18.60 -3.50 9.47
N HIS A 188 -17.97 -3.39 10.64
CA HIS A 188 -18.65 -3.01 11.88
C HIS A 188 -19.34 -1.66 11.76
N HIS A 189 -18.68 -0.70 11.09
CA HIS A 189 -19.29 0.60 10.79
C HIS A 189 -20.51 0.43 9.88
N ALA A 190 -20.37 -0.27 8.75
CA ALA A 190 -21.43 -0.52 7.78
C ALA A 190 -22.67 -1.19 8.39
N THR A 191 -22.49 -2.12 9.34
CA THR A 191 -23.57 -2.83 10.04
C THR A 191 -24.18 -2.06 11.20
N GLY A 192 -23.54 -0.96 11.63
CA GLY A 192 -24.01 -0.19 12.77
C GLY A 192 -25.06 0.86 12.38
N GLY A 193 -26.14 0.94 13.15
CA GLY A 193 -27.11 2.03 13.06
C GLY A 193 -28.10 1.93 11.89
N LYS A 194 -28.48 3.08 11.31
CA LYS A 194 -29.44 3.13 10.19
C LYS A 194 -28.71 2.91 8.85
N LYS A 195 -29.38 2.21 7.92
CA LYS A 195 -28.94 2.04 6.52
C LYS A 195 -29.01 3.35 5.72
N THR A 196 -28.16 4.31 6.04
CA THR A 196 -28.06 5.58 5.29
C THR A 196 -26.89 5.54 4.31
N LYS A 197 -26.94 6.40 3.29
CA LYS A 197 -25.86 6.54 2.31
C LYS A 197 -24.59 7.05 2.99
N GLU A 198 -24.72 7.97 3.93
CA GLU A 198 -23.61 8.57 4.69
C GLU A 198 -22.86 7.48 5.46
N ARG A 199 -23.60 6.56 6.11
CA ARG A 199 -23.02 5.44 6.84
C ARG A 199 -22.22 4.51 5.93
N LEU A 200 -22.76 4.19 4.75
CA LEU A 200 -22.10 3.35 3.76
C LEU A 200 -20.84 4.02 3.20
N PHE A 201 -20.91 5.32 2.89
CA PHE A 201 -19.77 6.05 2.33
C PHE A 201 -18.67 6.26 3.36
N GLU A 202 -19.01 6.41 4.64
CA GLU A 202 -18.02 6.40 5.72
C GLU A 202 -17.34 5.03 5.84
N ALA A 203 -18.11 3.94 5.76
CA ALA A 203 -17.54 2.60 5.76
C ALA A 203 -16.63 2.35 4.54
N TYR A 204 -16.99 2.85 3.36
CA TYR A 204 -16.10 2.83 2.20
C TYR A 204 -14.83 3.67 2.40
N TYR A 205 -14.91 4.79 3.11
CA TYR A 205 -13.74 5.61 3.41
C TYR A 205 -12.75 4.84 4.30
N MET A 206 -13.27 4.22 5.36
CA MET A 206 -12.48 3.30 6.20
C MET A 206 -11.88 2.17 5.37
N ASN A 207 -12.69 1.56 4.51
CA ASN A 207 -12.24 0.45 3.69
C ASN A 207 -11.16 0.83 2.68
N ALA A 208 -11.24 2.01 2.07
CA ALA A 208 -10.21 2.52 1.18
C ALA A 208 -8.88 2.70 1.92
N PHE A 209 -8.92 3.13 3.18
CA PHE A 209 -7.74 3.21 4.03
C PHE A 209 -7.18 1.82 4.34
N ALA A 210 -8.04 0.83 4.61
CA ALA A 210 -7.62 -0.55 4.82
C ALA A 210 -7.02 -1.18 3.54
N ASP A 211 -7.61 -0.91 2.38
CA ASP A 211 -7.22 -1.47 1.09
C ASP A 211 -5.81 -1.04 0.65
N HIS A 212 -5.24 0.02 1.24
CA HIS A 212 -3.81 0.29 1.12
C HIS A 212 -2.97 -0.94 1.50
N PHE A 213 -3.23 -1.50 2.69
CA PHE A 213 -2.53 -2.69 3.17
C PHE A 213 -2.90 -3.94 2.37
N LEU A 214 -4.12 -4.03 1.83
CA LEU A 214 -4.50 -5.11 0.91
C LEU A 214 -3.66 -5.06 -0.37
N GLN A 215 -3.50 -3.88 -0.94
CA GLN A 215 -2.73 -3.67 -2.17
C GLN A 215 -1.24 -3.97 -1.94
N ASP A 216 -0.70 -3.60 -0.77
CA ASP A 216 0.66 -3.92 -0.36
C ASP A 216 0.95 -5.43 -0.34
N LEU A 217 -0.04 -6.27 -0.01
CA LEU A 217 0.13 -7.73 -0.09
C LEU A 217 0.50 -8.20 -1.51
N PHE A 218 0.09 -7.47 -2.55
CA PHE A 218 0.39 -7.80 -3.93
C PHE A 218 1.75 -7.25 -4.42
N ALA A 219 2.48 -6.50 -3.59
CA ALA A 219 3.82 -6.04 -3.91
C ALA A 219 4.89 -7.06 -3.49
N ALA A 220 5.64 -7.58 -4.46
CA ALA A 220 6.67 -8.60 -4.22
C ALA A 220 7.67 -8.21 -3.10
N GLY A 221 8.13 -6.96 -3.10
CA GLY A 221 9.06 -6.44 -2.09
C GLY A 221 8.52 -6.41 -0.66
N LEU A 222 7.20 -6.34 -0.49
CA LEU A 222 6.57 -6.32 0.83
C LEU A 222 6.23 -7.72 1.32
N ALA A 223 6.26 -8.74 0.45
CA ALA A 223 5.85 -10.09 0.80
C ALA A 223 6.92 -10.91 1.53
N ARG A 224 8.20 -10.76 1.18
CA ARG A 224 9.31 -11.61 1.68
C ARG A 224 10.27 -10.89 2.62
N THR A 225 10.35 -9.57 2.56
CA THR A 225 11.31 -8.79 3.37
C THR A 225 11.02 -8.96 4.86
N PRO A 226 11.99 -9.44 5.67
CA PRO A 226 11.79 -9.68 7.09
C PRO A 226 11.91 -8.39 7.91
N GLN A 227 11.07 -7.39 7.59
CA GLN A 227 11.17 -6.02 8.10
C GLN A 227 11.26 -5.94 9.63
N ARG A 228 10.46 -6.73 10.36
CA ARG A 228 10.48 -6.79 11.83
C ARG A 228 11.81 -7.25 12.42
N ALA A 229 12.43 -8.24 11.78
CA ALA A 229 13.73 -8.74 12.23
C ALA A 229 14.82 -7.69 11.96
N LEU A 230 14.75 -7.03 10.80
CA LEU A 230 15.67 -5.94 10.45
C LEU A 230 15.55 -4.78 11.44
N GLU A 231 14.32 -4.36 11.80
CA GLU A 231 14.07 -3.34 12.83
C GLU A 231 14.63 -3.72 14.21
N ALA A 232 14.46 -4.99 14.61
CA ALA A 232 14.98 -5.48 15.89
C ALA A 232 16.51 -5.44 15.94
N VAL A 233 17.19 -5.86 14.87
CA VAL A 233 18.66 -5.83 14.77
C VAL A 233 19.18 -4.39 14.78
N HIS A 234 18.50 -3.47 14.08
CA HIS A 234 18.85 -2.04 14.07
C HIS A 234 18.84 -1.42 15.48
N SER A 235 17.99 -1.91 16.38
CA SER A 235 17.89 -1.39 17.75
C SER A 235 19.04 -1.82 18.68
N GLN A 236 19.80 -2.86 18.31
CA GLN A 236 20.80 -3.49 19.17
C GLN A 236 22.26 -3.25 18.74
N ASP A 237 22.52 -2.95 17.47
CA ASP A 237 23.89 -2.80 16.95
C ASP A 237 24.13 -1.50 16.18
N ASN A 238 24.80 -0.54 16.82
CA ASN A 238 25.16 0.75 16.22
C ASN A 238 26.16 0.64 15.07
N SER A 239 26.87 -0.49 14.91
CA SER A 239 27.81 -0.69 13.81
C SER A 239 27.11 -1.06 12.50
N PHE A 240 26.00 -1.81 12.59
CA PHE A 240 25.06 -2.03 11.48
C PHE A 240 24.41 -0.71 11.04
N LEU A 241 24.18 0.24 11.95
CA LEU A 241 23.67 1.58 11.63
C LEU A 241 24.64 2.42 10.78
N ALA A 242 25.95 2.20 10.88
CA ALA A 242 26.97 2.96 10.14
C ALA A 242 27.15 2.48 8.69
N SER A 243 26.89 1.20 8.41
CA SER A 243 26.83 0.64 7.05
C SER A 243 25.42 0.71 6.43
N ASN A 244 24.36 0.67 7.26
CA ASN A 244 22.97 0.53 6.82
C ASN A 244 22.10 1.75 7.18
N SER A 245 22.73 2.94 7.24
CA SER A 245 22.06 4.20 7.57
C SER A 245 20.72 4.32 6.83
N ARG A 246 19.64 4.41 7.63
CA ARG A 246 18.22 4.84 7.48
C ARG A 246 17.55 5.07 6.10
N ALA A 247 18.23 4.94 4.98
CA ALA A 247 17.79 5.30 3.63
C ALA A 247 18.27 4.37 2.51
N TYR A 248 19.17 3.40 2.76
CA TYR A 248 19.85 2.69 1.64
C TYR A 248 19.72 1.15 1.58
N GLU A 249 19.68 0.41 2.71
CA GLU A 249 19.65 -1.07 2.68
C GLU A 249 18.29 -1.75 2.97
N PRO A 250 17.42 -1.27 3.88
CA PRO A 250 16.13 -1.93 4.11
C PRO A 250 15.20 -1.84 2.90
N THR A 251 15.45 -0.92 1.96
CA THR A 251 14.76 -0.85 0.66
C THR A 251 15.38 -1.73 -0.41
N ALA A 252 16.60 -2.24 -0.23
CA ALA A 252 17.31 -2.99 -1.27
C ALA A 252 16.60 -4.32 -1.59
N MET A 253 16.22 -5.10 -0.59
CA MET A 253 15.47 -6.34 -0.81
C MET A 253 14.05 -6.08 -1.34
N PRO A 254 13.27 -5.12 -0.79
CA PRO A 254 12.00 -4.73 -1.40
C PRO A 254 12.11 -4.29 -2.86
N ASP A 255 13.03 -3.38 -3.19
CA ASP A 255 13.23 -2.92 -4.56
C ASP A 255 13.70 -4.06 -5.48
N GLU A 256 14.59 -4.93 -4.98
CA GLU A 256 15.07 -6.12 -5.71
C GLU A 256 13.94 -7.09 -6.01
N ASP A 257 13.11 -7.45 -5.04
CA ASP A 257 11.99 -8.39 -5.22
C ASP A 257 10.89 -7.79 -6.09
N CYS A 258 10.60 -6.49 -5.93
CA CYS A 258 9.71 -5.74 -6.82
C CYS A 258 10.21 -5.76 -8.26
N TYR A 259 11.52 -5.61 -8.46
CA TYR A 259 12.13 -5.61 -9.79
C TYR A 259 12.23 -7.03 -10.38
N PHE A 260 12.74 -8.00 -9.65
CA PHE A 260 13.02 -9.33 -10.17
C PHE A 260 11.87 -10.31 -10.05
N ASN A 261 10.73 -9.93 -9.48
CA ASN A 261 9.53 -10.73 -9.24
C ASN A 261 9.67 -11.85 -8.22
N LEU A 262 8.52 -12.20 -7.64
CA LEU A 262 8.32 -13.41 -6.85
C LEU A 262 7.15 -14.21 -7.43
N THR A 263 7.16 -15.51 -7.16
CA THR A 263 5.98 -16.36 -7.35
C THR A 263 5.13 -16.33 -6.10
N PHE A 264 3.90 -15.87 -6.21
CA PHE A 264 2.91 -15.85 -5.14
C PHE A 264 2.01 -17.08 -5.19
N GLU A 265 1.48 -17.43 -4.02
CA GLU A 265 0.45 -18.46 -3.83
C GLU A 265 -0.64 -17.91 -2.88
N ASN A 266 -1.92 -18.09 -3.21
CA ASN A 266 -3.05 -17.77 -2.32
C ASN A 266 -3.58 -19.02 -1.59
N ASP A 267 -4.58 -18.82 -0.72
CA ASP A 267 -5.18 -19.92 0.09
C ASP A 267 -5.92 -20.97 -0.76
N HIS A 268 -6.22 -20.66 -2.02
CA HIS A 268 -6.78 -21.62 -2.98
C HIS A 268 -5.70 -22.37 -3.80
N GLY A 269 -4.42 -22.15 -3.51
CA GLY A 269 -3.30 -22.77 -4.21
C GLY A 269 -3.02 -22.21 -5.61
N ALA A 270 -3.67 -21.12 -6.01
CA ALA A 270 -3.38 -20.46 -7.27
C ALA A 270 -2.00 -19.80 -7.20
N LYS A 271 -1.18 -20.02 -8.23
CA LYS A 271 0.18 -19.48 -8.32
C LYS A 271 0.32 -18.49 -9.47
N TRP A 272 1.01 -17.38 -9.25
CA TRP A 272 1.29 -16.41 -10.30
C TRP A 272 2.57 -15.64 -10.02
N ARG A 273 3.09 -15.01 -11.08
CA ARG A 273 4.22 -14.08 -10.97
C ARG A 273 3.71 -12.73 -10.51
N ALA A 274 4.36 -12.15 -9.51
CA ALA A 274 4.09 -10.83 -9.00
C ALA A 274 5.35 -9.96 -9.04
N TYR A 275 5.21 -8.78 -9.61
CA TYR A 275 6.12 -7.66 -9.40
C TYR A 275 5.48 -6.71 -8.38
N GLY A 276 6.23 -5.74 -7.87
CA GLY A 276 5.71 -4.76 -6.90
C GLY A 276 5.93 -3.33 -7.37
N GLY A 277 6.25 -2.45 -6.40
CA GLY A 277 6.36 -1.01 -6.59
C GLY A 277 7.01 -0.60 -7.91
N LYS A 278 6.38 0.38 -8.57
CA LYS A 278 6.75 0.95 -9.87
C LYS A 278 6.60 0.00 -11.07
N ARG A 279 6.12 -1.24 -10.89
CA ARG A 279 5.97 -2.26 -11.94
C ARG A 279 4.53 -2.78 -12.06
N LEU A 280 3.54 -2.15 -11.42
CA LEU A 280 2.13 -2.55 -11.53
C LEU A 280 1.64 -2.58 -12.99
N MET A 281 2.08 -1.61 -13.79
CA MET A 281 1.64 -1.44 -15.19
C MET A 281 2.56 -2.11 -16.21
N ASP A 282 3.56 -2.87 -15.78
CA ASP A 282 4.51 -3.53 -16.67
C ASP A 282 3.91 -4.71 -17.43
N ASN A 283 4.37 -4.86 -18.67
CA ASN A 283 4.06 -6.04 -19.46
C ASN A 283 4.65 -7.26 -18.74
N GLY A 284 3.80 -8.24 -18.39
CA GLY A 284 4.14 -9.41 -17.58
C GLY A 284 3.64 -9.37 -16.13
N ASN A 285 3.08 -8.25 -15.64
CA ASN A 285 2.47 -8.15 -14.30
C ASN A 285 0.94 -8.12 -14.34
N GLU A 286 0.32 -8.35 -15.50
CA GLU A 286 -1.13 -8.19 -15.72
C GLU A 286 -1.96 -9.13 -14.85
N VAL A 287 -1.46 -10.35 -14.61
CA VAL A 287 -2.13 -11.32 -13.73
C VAL A 287 -2.15 -10.84 -12.29
N ASN A 288 -1.02 -10.35 -11.76
CA ASN A 288 -0.96 -9.80 -10.40
C ASN A 288 -1.85 -8.56 -10.27
N GLN A 289 -1.76 -7.67 -11.27
CA GLN A 289 -2.56 -6.46 -11.35
C GLN A 289 -4.07 -6.76 -11.36
N GLN A 290 -4.52 -7.72 -12.18
CA GLN A 290 -5.93 -8.14 -12.22
C GLN A 290 -6.38 -8.75 -10.89
N ARG A 291 -5.56 -9.62 -10.28
CA ARG A 291 -5.88 -10.23 -8.99
C ARG A 291 -5.98 -9.19 -7.87
N CYS A 292 -5.08 -8.20 -7.85
CA CYS A 292 -5.13 -7.10 -6.90
C CYS A 292 -6.43 -6.29 -7.08
N ARG A 293 -6.78 -5.93 -8.32
CA ARG A 293 -8.07 -5.26 -8.60
C ARG A 293 -9.28 -6.07 -8.14
N GLU A 294 -9.29 -7.37 -8.38
CA GLU A 294 -10.38 -8.25 -7.95
C GLU A 294 -10.49 -8.31 -6.43
N ALA A 295 -9.36 -8.40 -5.72
CA ALA A 295 -9.35 -8.39 -4.25
C ALA A 295 -9.88 -7.07 -3.67
N VAL A 296 -9.44 -5.92 -4.20
CA VAL A 296 -9.92 -4.58 -3.78
C VAL A 296 -11.41 -4.40 -4.12
N GLN A 297 -11.85 -4.88 -5.28
CA GLN A 297 -13.27 -4.85 -5.65
C GLN A 297 -14.11 -5.72 -4.71
N ASN A 298 -13.62 -6.90 -4.33
CA ASN A 298 -14.30 -7.77 -3.37
C ASN A 298 -14.37 -7.14 -1.98
N SER A 299 -13.29 -6.50 -1.53
CA SER A 299 -13.25 -5.74 -0.28
C SER A 299 -14.38 -4.69 -0.22
N ALA A 300 -14.55 -3.89 -1.28
CA ALA A 300 -15.67 -2.94 -1.34
C ALA A 300 -17.05 -3.64 -1.42
N ASN A 301 -17.15 -4.77 -2.13
CA ASN A 301 -18.41 -5.52 -2.19
C ASN A 301 -18.84 -6.08 -0.83
N GLU A 302 -17.88 -6.52 -0.02
CA GLU A 302 -18.10 -7.01 1.36
C GLU A 302 -18.67 -5.91 2.25
N VAL A 303 -18.13 -4.69 2.17
CA VAL A 303 -18.68 -3.52 2.89
C VAL A 303 -20.12 -3.22 2.47
N PHE A 304 -20.40 -3.23 1.17
CA PHE A 304 -21.76 -3.05 0.67
C PHE A 304 -22.70 -4.14 1.17
N LEU A 305 -22.25 -5.40 1.12
CA LEU A 305 -23.02 -6.55 1.56
C LEU A 305 -23.37 -6.41 3.04
N ALA A 306 -22.37 -6.15 3.88
CA ALA A 306 -22.51 -5.93 5.31
C ALA A 306 -23.53 -4.81 5.61
N TRP A 307 -23.41 -3.66 4.95
CA TRP A 307 -24.38 -2.56 5.09
C TRP A 307 -25.79 -2.97 4.62
N SER A 308 -25.89 -3.61 3.46
CA SER A 308 -27.17 -3.93 2.83
C SER A 308 -27.94 -5.03 3.56
N GLU A 309 -27.24 -5.98 4.16
CA GLU A 309 -27.80 -7.10 4.93
C GLU A 309 -27.88 -6.80 6.44
N GLN A 310 -27.12 -5.81 6.93
CA GLN A 310 -26.88 -5.58 8.37
C GLN A 310 -26.32 -6.82 9.05
N ARG A 311 -25.37 -7.45 8.36
CA ARG A 311 -24.71 -8.67 8.80
C ARG A 311 -23.22 -8.41 8.91
N ILE A 312 -22.65 -8.73 10.07
CA ILE A 312 -21.21 -8.75 10.25
C ILE A 312 -20.67 -9.94 9.45
N ILE A 313 -19.76 -9.66 8.53
CA ILE A 313 -19.02 -10.67 7.78
C ILE A 313 -17.76 -10.98 8.62
N PRO A 314 -17.56 -12.22 9.08
CA PRO A 314 -16.35 -12.58 9.83
C PRO A 314 -15.13 -12.69 8.90
N GLU A 315 -13.92 -12.57 9.47
CA GLU A 315 -12.65 -12.65 8.73
C GLU A 315 -12.53 -13.90 7.84
N SER A 316 -13.00 -15.05 8.33
CA SER A 316 -12.99 -16.32 7.60
C SER A 316 -13.82 -16.28 6.30
N GLU A 317 -14.74 -15.32 6.19
CA GLU A 317 -15.59 -15.11 5.03
C GLU A 317 -15.05 -14.03 4.07
N PHE A 318 -13.94 -13.33 4.38
CA PHE A 318 -13.36 -12.31 3.50
C PHE A 318 -12.84 -12.95 2.19
N ASP A 319 -13.62 -12.82 1.12
CA ASP A 319 -13.26 -13.21 -0.24
C ASP A 319 -12.12 -12.35 -0.80
N SER A 320 -12.03 -11.09 -0.39
CA SER A 320 -10.88 -10.20 -0.62
C SER A 320 -9.55 -10.86 -0.19
N LEU A 321 -9.49 -11.44 1.01
CA LEU A 321 -8.30 -12.14 1.53
C LEU A 321 -8.02 -13.47 0.85
N LYS A 322 -9.06 -14.20 0.45
CA LYS A 322 -8.91 -15.48 -0.27
C LYS A 322 -8.26 -15.29 -1.65
N LEU A 323 -8.46 -14.11 -2.26
CA LEU A 323 -7.79 -13.72 -3.50
C LEU A 323 -6.37 -13.21 -3.27
N ALA A 324 -6.10 -12.62 -2.11
CA ALA A 324 -4.80 -12.07 -1.75
C ALA A 324 -3.71 -13.16 -1.65
N PRO A 325 -2.45 -12.83 -1.98
CA PRO A 325 -1.35 -13.76 -1.79
C PRO A 325 -1.16 -14.08 -0.30
N ARG A 326 -1.02 -15.38 0.00
CA ARG A 326 -0.72 -15.86 1.35
C ARG A 326 0.77 -15.82 1.64
N ARG A 327 1.57 -16.17 0.63
CA ARG A 327 3.03 -16.23 0.73
C ARG A 327 3.69 -16.10 -0.64
N ALA A 328 4.95 -15.67 -0.62
CA ALA A 328 5.87 -15.95 -1.70
C ALA A 328 6.35 -17.40 -1.57
N VAL A 329 6.18 -18.19 -2.64
CA VAL A 329 6.65 -19.58 -2.66
C VAL A 329 8.00 -19.69 -3.35
N PRO A 330 8.94 -20.51 -2.84
CA PRO A 330 10.22 -20.70 -3.51
C PRO A 330 10.04 -21.26 -4.92
N ASP A 331 10.56 -20.56 -5.92
CA ASP A 331 10.70 -21.06 -7.28
C ASP A 331 12.13 -20.78 -7.75
N LYS A 332 12.99 -21.81 -7.70
CA LYS A 332 14.42 -21.70 -8.04
C LYS A 332 14.67 -21.23 -9.48
N ASN A 333 13.69 -21.37 -10.36
CA ASN A 333 13.81 -21.00 -11.76
C ASN A 333 13.21 -19.62 -12.08
N ARG A 334 12.47 -19.01 -11.14
CA ARG A 334 11.68 -17.79 -11.40
C ARG A 334 11.82 -16.69 -10.36
N ASN A 335 12.17 -17.03 -9.12
CA ASN A 335 12.37 -16.06 -8.06
C ASN A 335 13.86 -15.70 -7.95
N ASN A 336 14.14 -14.45 -7.60
CA ASN A 336 15.48 -14.06 -7.16
C ASN A 336 15.82 -14.66 -5.78
N THR A 337 17.11 -14.93 -5.58
CA THR A 337 17.65 -15.29 -4.26
C THR A 337 17.39 -14.13 -3.30
N PRO A 338 16.87 -14.38 -2.09
CA PRO A 338 16.62 -13.31 -1.14
C PRO A 338 17.93 -12.66 -0.70
N LEU A 339 17.98 -11.33 -0.63
CA LEU A 339 19.11 -10.61 -0.03
C LEU A 339 19.22 -10.91 1.47
N PHE A 340 18.09 -10.99 2.17
CA PHE A 340 18.04 -11.36 3.59
C PHE A 340 17.22 -12.63 3.79
N ARG A 341 17.75 -13.57 4.56
CA ARG A 341 17.01 -14.75 5.00
C ARG A 341 16.98 -14.81 6.51
N LEU A 342 15.80 -15.13 7.06
CA LEU A 342 15.69 -15.56 8.45
C LEU A 342 16.06 -17.04 8.55
N THR A 343 17.10 -17.33 9.32
CA THR A 343 17.44 -18.67 9.77
C THR A 343 17.27 -18.76 11.28
N THR A 344 17.19 -19.98 11.79
CA THR A 344 17.16 -20.24 13.23
C THR A 344 18.46 -20.91 13.62
N ASP A 345 19.20 -20.31 14.55
CA ASP A 345 20.35 -20.95 15.20
C ASP A 345 20.01 -21.16 16.68
N GLY A 346 19.68 -22.41 17.04
CA GLY A 346 19.09 -22.71 18.35
C GLY A 346 17.75 -22.00 18.56
N ASN A 347 17.69 -21.09 19.54
CA ASN A 347 16.51 -20.27 19.84
C ASN A 347 16.56 -18.88 19.19
N ASP A 348 17.66 -18.53 18.53
CA ASP A 348 17.88 -17.19 18.00
C ASP A 348 17.45 -17.11 16.54
N VAL A 349 16.83 -16.00 16.16
CA VAL A 349 16.52 -15.67 14.76
C VAL A 349 17.73 -14.93 14.20
N VAL A 350 18.39 -15.56 13.23
CA VAL A 350 19.58 -15.00 12.56
C VAL A 350 19.17 -14.43 11.21
N ILE A 351 19.64 -13.22 10.92
CA ILE A 351 19.53 -12.61 9.59
C ILE A 351 20.81 -12.93 8.82
N GLU A 352 20.71 -13.80 7.83
CA GLU A 352 21.81 -14.11 6.93
C GLU A 352 21.73 -13.28 5.66
N ASN A 353 22.89 -12.84 5.17
CA ASN A 353 23.01 -12.32 3.81
C ASN A 353 22.88 -13.51 2.86
N GLY A 354 21.88 -13.50 1.99
CA GLY A 354 21.67 -14.57 1.03
C GLY A 354 22.80 -14.59 0.02
N ALA A 355 23.63 -15.63 0.07
CA ALA A 355 24.73 -15.80 -0.88
C ALA A 355 24.20 -15.73 -2.32
N ARG A 356 24.65 -14.70 -3.05
CA ARG A 356 24.44 -14.57 -4.49
C ARG A 356 25.40 -15.55 -5.18
N ASN A 357 24.85 -16.52 -5.91
CA ASN A 357 25.66 -17.38 -6.79
C ASN A 357 26.08 -16.62 -8.04
#